data_AF-A0A7Z7YS95-F1
#
_entry.id   AF-A0A7Z7YS95-F1
#
_cell.length_a   1.000
_cell.length_b   1.000
_cell.length_c   1.000
_cell.angle_alpha   90.00
_cell.angle_beta   90.00
_cell.angle_gamma   90.00
#
_symmetry.space_group_name_H-M   'P 1'
#
loop_
_entity.id
_entity.type
_entity.pdbx_description
1 polymer ?
#
loop_
_entity_poly.entity_id
_entity_poly.type
_entity_poly.pdbx_seq_one_letter_code
_entity_poly.pdbx_strand_id
1 'polypeptide(L)' 'ALMMIGEDFSHYLKVRPGAFFLTGCGNADKGITAPHHNPHFDIDEAAFKYAASEFLKILELESVF' A
#
# COMPACT_ATOMS: atom_id res chain seq x y z
N ALA A 1 1.58 5.35 -13.08
CA ALA A 1 1.55 6.82 -12.96
C ALA A 1 2.59 7.24 -11.93
N LEU A 2 3.29 8.37 -12.14
CA LEU A 2 4.17 8.95 -11.12
C LEU A 2 3.30 9.63 -10.05
N MET A 3 3.66 9.48 -8.78
CA MET A 3 2.93 10.07 -7.64
C MET A 3 3.77 11.20 -7.02
N MET A 4 3.11 12.30 -6.66
CA MET A 4 3.70 13.43 -5.92
C MET A 4 3.06 13.52 -4.53
N ILE A 5 3.12 12.41 -3.79
CA ILE A 5 2.60 12.30 -2.42
C ILE A 5 3.73 12.63 -1.45
N GLY A 6 3.47 13.50 -0.47
CA GLY A 6 4.38 13.70 0.65
C GLY A 6 4.20 12.58 1.67
N GLU A 7 5.14 11.63 1.71
CA GLU A 7 5.08 10.44 2.57
C GLU A 7 6.29 10.40 3.50
N ASP A 8 6.05 10.33 4.81
CA ASP A 8 7.10 10.41 5.82
C ASP A 8 7.94 9.12 5.91
N PHE A 9 7.44 8.00 5.35
CA PHE A 9 8.21 6.77 5.21
C PHE A 9 9.56 6.98 4.48
N SER A 10 9.62 8.00 3.62
CA SER A 10 10.85 8.45 2.96
C SER A 10 12.00 8.75 3.93
N HIS A 11 11.70 9.14 5.18
CA HIS A 11 12.72 9.36 6.20
C HIS A 11 13.37 8.05 6.68
N TYR A 12 12.64 6.93 6.76
CA TYR A 12 13.25 5.63 7.07
C TYR A 12 14.20 5.17 5.96
N LEU A 13 13.80 5.40 4.70
CA LEU A 13 14.59 5.03 3.52
C LEU A 13 15.89 5.85 3.35
N LYS A 14 16.03 6.98 4.06
CA LYS A 14 17.31 7.73 4.14
C LYS A 14 18.34 7.03 5.04
N VAL A 15 17.91 6.14 5.93
CA VAL A 15 18.76 5.56 6.98
C VAL A 15 19.05 4.08 6.72
N ARG A 16 18.08 3.34 6.16
CA ARG A 16 18.22 1.91 5.85
C ARG A 16 17.70 1.62 4.44
N PRO A 17 18.30 0.66 3.72
CA PRO A 17 17.67 0.09 2.54
C PRO A 17 16.27 -0.42 2.91
N GLY A 18 15.30 -0.10 2.08
CA GLY A 18 13.92 -0.52 2.27
C GLY A 18 13.09 -0.25 1.02
N ALA A 19 11.85 -0.68 1.06
CA ALA A 19 10.91 -0.53 -0.03
C ALA A 19 9.58 0.02 0.50
N PHE A 20 8.93 0.86 -0.30
CA PHE A 20 7.55 1.28 -0.12
C PHE A 20 6.77 0.78 -1.33
N PHE A 21 5.62 0.14 -1.10
CA PHE A 21 4.80 -0.43 -2.17
C PHE A 21 3.33 -0.13 -1.95
N LEU A 22 2.57 -0.14 -3.04
CA LEU A 22 1.13 0.02 -3.04
C LEU A 22 0.47 -1.30 -3.44
N THR A 23 -0.60 -1.64 -2.76
CA THR A 23 -1.34 -2.89 -2.97
C THR A 23 -2.52 -2.72 -3.93
N GLY A 24 -3.03 -1.49 -4.05
CA GLY A 24 -4.23 -1.18 -4.82
C GLY A 24 -5.51 -1.66 -4.12
N CYS A 25 -6.48 -0.75 -3.94
CA CYS A 25 -7.76 -1.07 -3.29
C CYS A 25 -8.98 -0.44 -3.99
N GLY A 26 -8.79 0.18 -5.16
CA GLY A 26 -9.87 0.71 -5.96
C GLY A 26 -10.62 -0.41 -6.69
N ASN A 27 -11.93 -0.25 -6.86
CA ASN A 27 -12.79 -1.19 -7.58
C ASN A 27 -13.87 -0.43 -8.35
N ALA A 28 -13.72 -0.35 -9.68
CA ALA A 28 -14.65 0.38 -10.54
C ALA A 28 -16.04 -0.26 -10.58
N ASP A 29 -16.14 -1.59 -10.51
CA ASP A 29 -17.40 -2.32 -10.51
C ASP A 29 -18.23 -2.06 -9.24
N LYS A 30 -17.56 -1.72 -8.14
CA LYS A 30 -18.17 -1.31 -6.86
C LYS A 30 -18.29 0.21 -6.70
N GLY A 31 -17.85 1.00 -7.67
CA GLY A 31 -17.81 2.47 -7.57
C GLY A 31 -16.74 3.04 -6.63
N ILE A 32 -15.79 2.21 -6.19
CA ILE A 32 -14.69 2.59 -5.29
C ILE A 32 -13.56 3.20 -6.13
N THR A 33 -13.76 4.45 -6.55
CA THR A 33 -12.86 5.16 -7.48
C THR A 33 -12.38 6.51 -6.96
N ALA A 34 -12.93 6.98 -5.84
CA ALA A 34 -12.53 8.26 -5.25
C ALA A 34 -11.08 8.18 -4.72
N PRO A 35 -10.25 9.22 -4.92
CA PRO A 35 -8.86 9.20 -4.46
C PRO A 35 -8.77 9.34 -2.94
N HIS A 36 -7.58 9.02 -2.40
CA HIS A 36 -7.22 9.37 -1.02
C HIS A 36 -7.52 10.86 -0.74
N HIS A 37 -7.98 11.16 0.48
CA HIS A 37 -8.42 12.49 0.95
C HIS A 37 -9.72 13.04 0.34
N ASN A 38 -10.46 12.28 -0.47
CA ASN A 38 -11.81 12.65 -0.89
C ASN A 38 -12.86 12.27 0.19
N PRO A 39 -13.93 13.05 0.42
CA PRO A 39 -15.02 12.68 1.34
C PRO A 39 -15.76 11.38 1.02
N HIS A 40 -15.71 10.95 -0.25
CA HIS A 40 -16.29 9.69 -0.72
C HIS A 40 -15.24 8.59 -0.90
N PHE A 41 -14.04 8.78 -0.33
CA PHE A 41 -13.01 7.75 -0.33
C PHE A 41 -13.55 6.49 0.34
N ASP A 42 -13.31 5.36 -0.31
CA ASP A 42 -13.67 4.03 0.16
C ASP A 42 -12.61 3.03 -0.31
N ILE A 43 -12.65 1.82 0.22
CA ILE A 43 -11.64 0.78 0.03
C ILE A 43 -12.34 -0.56 -0.26
N ASP A 44 -11.91 -1.28 -1.31
CA ASP A 44 -12.31 -2.68 -1.45
C ASP A 44 -11.56 -3.55 -0.43
N GLU A 45 -12.21 -3.91 0.66
CA GLU A 45 -11.64 -4.74 1.73
C GLU A 45 -11.12 -6.10 1.24
N ALA A 46 -11.60 -6.59 0.09
CA ALA A 46 -11.06 -7.80 -0.54
C ALA A 46 -9.57 -7.66 -0.90
N ALA A 47 -9.05 -6.43 -0.99
CA ALA A 47 -7.63 -6.16 -1.25
C ALA A 47 -6.73 -6.39 -0.03
N PHE A 48 -7.25 -6.40 1.20
CA PHE A 48 -6.45 -6.51 2.43
C PHE A 48 -5.63 -7.80 2.49
N LYS A 49 -6.19 -8.90 1.97
CA LYS A 49 -5.47 -10.18 1.90
C LYS A 49 -4.18 -10.09 1.06
N TYR A 50 -4.15 -9.24 0.03
CA TYR A 50 -2.95 -9.07 -0.79
C TYR A 50 -1.87 -8.30 -0.03
N ALA A 51 -2.24 -7.26 0.72
CA ALA A 51 -1.32 -6.52 1.60
C ALA A 51 -0.70 -7.43 2.67
N ALA A 52 -1.52 -8.22 3.35
CA ALA A 52 -1.06 -9.17 4.36
C ALA A 52 -0.16 -10.25 3.75
N SER A 53 -0.54 -10.80 2.59
CA SER A 53 0.23 -11.84 1.90
C SER A 53 1.60 -11.32 1.45
N GLU A 54 1.66 -10.11 0.89
CA GLU A 54 2.92 -9.48 0.48
C GLU A 54 3.84 -9.26 1.70
N PHE A 55 3.29 -8.69 2.78
CA PHE A 55 4.08 -8.46 3.99
C PHE A 55 4.60 -9.76 4.60
N LEU A 56 3.76 -10.79 4.72
CA LEU A 56 4.19 -12.11 5.20
C LEU A 56 5.26 -12.72 4.31
N LYS A 57 5.15 -12.57 2.99
CA LYS A 57 6.15 -13.08 2.06
C LYS A 57 7.49 -12.39 2.23
N ILE A 58 7.49 -11.08 2.45
CA ILE A 58 8.71 -10.32 2.76
C ILE A 58 9.36 -10.86 4.04
N LEU A 59 8.59 -11.08 5.11
CA LEU A 59 9.13 -11.61 6.36
C LEU A 59 9.71 -13.02 6.21
N GLU A 60 9.07 -13.87 5.40
CA GLU A 60 9.59 -15.21 5.06
C GLU A 60 10.93 -15.11 4.31
N LEU A 61 11.01 -14.28 3.27
CA LEU A 61 12.22 -14.13 2.46
C LEU A 61 13.38 -13.51 3.25
N GLU A 62 13.08 -12.58 4.15
CA GLU A 62 14.05 -11.93 5.03
C GLU A 62 14.40 -12.79 6.27
N SER A 63 13.84 -14.00 6.39
CA SER A 63 14.09 -14.92 7.50
C SER A 63 13.85 -14.28 8.89
N VAL A 64 12.78 -13.49 9.00
CA VAL A 64 12.40 -12.80 10.24
C VAL A 64 11.81 -13.78 11.27
N PHE A 65 11.31 -14.93 10.82
CA PHE A 65 10.80 -16.02 11.64
C PHE A 65 11.48 -17.34 11.31
#